data_AF-A0A317NUI8-F1
#
_entry.id   AF-A0A317NUI8-F1
#
_cell.length_a   1.000
_cell.length_b   1.000
_cell.length_c   1.000
_cell.angle_alpha   90.00
_cell.angle_beta   90.00
_cell.angle_gamma   90.00
#
_symmetry.space_group_name_H-M   'P 1'
#
loop_
_entity.id
_entity.type
_entity.pdbx_description
1 polymer ?
#
loop_
_entity_poly.entity_id
_entity_poly.type
_entity_poly.pdbx_seq_one_letter_code
_entity_poly.pdbx_strand_id
1 'polypeptide(L)'
;MCAAPTQGQAIPAGVDVEKETVITGRVLSSDGQPVGGAFVRLLDGNGDFTAEVVASGTGDFRFFAAPGSWTLRALSSSGNGSASVTPEGAGIHSVDVAVAK
;
A
#
# COMPACT_ATOMS: atom_id res chain seq x y z
N MET A 1 -27.66 -17.56 2.29
CA MET A 1 -26.21 -17.43 2.10
C MET A 1 -25.96 -16.11 1.38
N CYS A 2 -25.51 -15.06 2.09
CA CYS A 2 -25.22 -13.76 1.48
C CYS A 2 -23.73 -13.75 1.11
N ALA A 3 -23.43 -13.83 -0.19
CA ALA A 3 -22.08 -13.59 -0.70
C ALA A 3 -21.85 -12.08 -0.74
N ALA A 4 -20.92 -11.58 0.06
CA ALA A 4 -20.42 -10.21 -0.10
C ALA A 4 -19.73 -10.11 -1.49
N PRO A 5 -20.01 -9.06 -2.27
CA PRO A 5 -19.39 -8.92 -3.59
C PRO A 5 -17.87 -8.84 -3.45
N THR A 6 -17.16 -9.49 -4.36
CA THR A 6 -15.70 -9.39 -4.47
C THR A 6 -15.34 -7.92 -4.61
N GLN A 7 -14.80 -7.34 -3.55
CA GLN A 7 -14.33 -5.96 -3.59
C GLN A 7 -13.03 -5.97 -4.39
N GLY A 8 -13.18 -6.04 -5.72
CA GLY A 8 -12.09 -5.73 -6.64
C GLY A 8 -11.60 -4.33 -6.34
N GLN A 9 -10.33 -4.07 -6.70
CA GLN A 9 -9.61 -2.79 -6.59
C GLN A 9 -10.27 -1.65 -7.39
N ALA A 10 -11.58 -1.47 -7.30
CA ALA A 10 -12.27 -0.33 -7.84
C ALA A 10 -11.89 0.87 -6.97
N ILE A 11 -11.26 1.84 -7.61
CA ILE A 11 -11.02 3.15 -7.02
C ILE A 11 -12.38 3.70 -6.55
N PRO A 12 -12.48 4.20 -5.29
CA PRO A 12 -13.74 4.75 -4.78
C PRO A 12 -14.28 5.81 -5.71
N ALA A 13 -15.61 5.82 -5.90
CA ALA A 13 -16.28 6.85 -6.66
C ALA A 13 -15.92 8.24 -6.09
N GLY A 14 -15.34 9.11 -6.94
CA GLY A 14 -14.93 10.47 -6.57
C GLY A 14 -13.42 10.72 -6.51
N VAL A 15 -12.59 9.68 -6.65
CA VAL A 15 -11.14 9.83 -6.81
C VAL A 15 -10.82 10.15 -8.27
N ASP A 16 -10.32 11.35 -8.51
CA ASP A 16 -9.80 11.77 -9.81
C ASP A 16 -8.31 11.43 -9.90
N VAL A 17 -8.00 10.24 -10.40
CA VAL A 17 -6.61 9.79 -10.56
C VAL A 17 -5.82 10.60 -11.59
N GLU A 18 -6.46 11.48 -12.37
CA GLU A 18 -5.74 12.45 -13.20
C GLU A 18 -5.18 13.63 -12.37
N LYS A 19 -5.66 13.81 -11.13
CA LYS A 19 -5.21 14.87 -10.20
C LYS A 19 -4.52 14.33 -8.97
N GLU A 20 -4.81 13.09 -8.58
CA GLU A 20 -4.28 12.48 -7.38
C GLU A 20 -3.16 11.50 -7.69
N THR A 21 -2.13 11.50 -6.85
CA THR A 21 -1.09 10.47 -6.85
C THR A 21 -1.49 9.40 -5.85
N VAL A 22 -1.79 8.20 -6.36
CA VAL A 22 -2.27 7.07 -5.59
C VAL A 22 -1.17 6.01 -5.53
N ILE A 23 -0.68 5.69 -4.35
CA ILE A 23 0.26 4.58 -4.13
C ILE A 23 -0.55 3.37 -3.68
N THR A 24 -0.40 2.24 -4.39
CA THR A 24 -1.10 0.98 -4.07
C THR A 24 -0.13 -0.19 -4.08
N GLY A 25 -0.52 -1.30 -3.49
CA GLY A 25 0.27 -2.53 -3.56
C GLY A 25 -0.23 -3.57 -2.58
N ARG A 26 0.51 -4.66 -2.46
CA ARG A 26 0.26 -5.74 -1.51
C ARG A 26 1.44 -5.96 -0.57
N VAL A 27 1.13 -6.34 0.66
CA VAL A 27 2.11 -6.95 1.55
C VAL A 27 2.19 -8.43 1.24
N LEU A 28 3.39 -8.91 0.93
CA LEU A 28 3.66 -10.30 0.54
C LEU A 28 4.69 -10.93 1.49
N SER A 29 4.56 -12.21 1.77
CA SER A 29 5.61 -12.98 2.46
C SER A 29 6.80 -13.23 1.53
N SER A 30 7.90 -13.77 2.09
CA SER A 30 9.04 -14.27 1.31
C SER A 30 8.66 -15.26 0.21
N ASP A 31 7.56 -15.99 0.42
CA ASP A 31 7.08 -17.04 -0.48
C ASP A 31 6.01 -16.50 -1.46
N GLY A 32 5.84 -15.18 -1.53
CA GLY A 32 4.90 -14.49 -2.40
C GLY A 32 3.43 -14.58 -1.97
N GLN A 33 3.15 -15.07 -0.76
CA GLN A 33 1.77 -15.18 -0.25
C GLN A 33 1.28 -13.84 0.33
N PRO A 34 0.02 -13.43 0.10
CA PRO A 34 -0.51 -12.21 0.67
C PRO A 34 -0.54 -12.25 2.19
N VAL A 35 -0.10 -11.16 2.83
CA VAL A 35 -0.09 -10.99 4.29
C VAL A 35 -1.13 -9.95 4.68
N GLY A 36 -2.30 -10.43 5.10
CA GLY A 36 -3.36 -9.56 5.58
C GLY A 36 -3.13 -9.03 6.99
N GLY A 37 -3.72 -7.86 7.30
CA GLY A 37 -3.64 -7.25 8.63
C GLY A 37 -2.29 -6.64 8.99
N ALA A 38 -1.35 -6.55 8.04
CA ALA A 38 -0.08 -5.87 8.24
C ALA A 38 -0.29 -4.35 8.41
N PHE A 39 0.45 -3.73 9.32
CA PHE A 39 0.53 -2.27 9.41
C PHE A 39 1.49 -1.76 8.34
N VAL A 40 0.99 -0.95 7.42
CA VAL A 40 1.81 -0.31 6.38
C VAL A 40 1.94 1.17 6.73
N ARG A 41 3.16 1.62 6.94
CA ARG A 41 3.51 3.01 7.21
C ARG A 41 4.03 3.67 5.96
N LEU A 42 3.59 4.89 5.69
CA LEU A 42 4.13 5.76 4.66
C LEU A 42 5.07 6.77 5.33
N LEU A 43 6.30 6.82 4.85
CA LEU A 43 7.33 7.76 5.30
C LEU A 43 7.76 8.62 4.11
N ASP A 44 7.97 9.91 4.35
CA ASP A 44 8.41 10.85 3.33
C ASP A 44 9.90 10.65 2.94
N GLY A 45 10.40 11.49 2.04
CA GLY A 45 11.78 11.43 1.57
C GLY A 45 12.86 11.65 2.65
N ASN A 46 12.50 12.19 3.82
CA ASN A 46 13.39 12.33 4.97
C ASN A 46 13.31 11.11 5.91
N GLY A 47 12.37 10.20 5.66
CA GLY A 47 12.07 9.08 6.55
C GLY A 47 11.12 9.46 7.68
N ASP A 48 10.42 10.59 7.59
CA ASP A 48 9.46 11.01 8.60
C ASP A 48 8.11 10.32 8.39
N PHE A 49 7.51 9.85 9.49
CA PHE A 49 6.20 9.19 9.46
C PHE A 49 5.10 10.16 9.01
N THR A 50 4.38 9.79 7.96
CA THR A 50 3.29 10.60 7.39
C THR A 50 1.91 9.98 7.62
N ALA A 51 1.78 8.66 7.42
CA ALA A 51 0.50 7.96 7.56
C ALA A 51 0.68 6.47 7.85
N GLU A 52 -0.36 5.82 8.36
CA GLU A 52 -0.44 4.36 8.53
C GLU A 52 -1.80 3.85 8.07
N VAL A 53 -1.80 2.69 7.41
CA VAL A 53 -3.01 1.93 7.09
C VAL A 53 -2.81 0.47 7.50
N VAL A 54 -3.91 -0.24 7.72
CA VAL A 54 -3.90 -1.69 7.89
C VAL A 54 -4.21 -2.34 6.55
N ALA A 55 -3.34 -3.24 6.09
CA ALA A 55 -3.55 -4.00 4.88
C ALA A 55 -4.80 -4.88 4.99
N SER A 56 -5.54 -4.99 3.90
CA SER A 56 -6.74 -5.83 3.81
C SER A 56 -6.44 -7.33 4.02
N GLY A 57 -7.46 -8.18 4.06
CA GLY A 57 -7.27 -9.64 4.20
C GLY A 57 -6.41 -10.27 3.08
N THR A 58 -6.33 -9.64 1.91
CA THR A 58 -5.52 -10.04 0.76
C THR A 58 -4.19 -9.28 0.66
N GLY A 59 -3.82 -8.53 1.71
CA GLY A 59 -2.57 -7.79 1.79
C GLY A 59 -2.61 -6.43 1.08
N ASP A 60 -3.69 -6.07 0.40
CA ASP A 60 -3.79 -4.81 -0.34
C ASP A 60 -3.80 -3.59 0.59
N PHE A 61 -3.09 -2.53 0.18
CA PHE A 61 -3.08 -1.22 0.82
C PHE A 61 -3.17 -0.09 -0.21
N ARG A 62 -3.50 1.13 0.26
CA ARG A 62 -3.52 2.33 -0.57
C ARG A 62 -3.23 3.59 0.23
N PHE A 63 -2.45 4.49 -0.37
CA PHE A 63 -2.23 5.86 0.09
C PHE A 63 -2.55 6.87 -1.02
N PHE A 64 -2.95 8.06 -0.60
CA PHE A 64 -2.89 9.26 -1.42
C PHE A 64 -1.74 10.11 -0.91
N ALA A 65 -0.85 10.48 -1.81
CA ALA A 65 0.35 11.22 -1.46
C ALA A 65 0.59 12.32 -2.50
N ALA A 66 1.47 13.28 -2.22
CA ALA A 66 1.96 14.17 -3.27
C ALA A 66 3.02 13.44 -4.12
N PRO A 67 3.28 13.88 -5.37
CA PRO A 67 4.48 13.46 -6.09
C PRO A 67 5.75 13.68 -5.25
N GLY A 68 6.66 12.71 -5.26
CA GLY A 68 7.85 12.74 -4.41
C GLY A 68 8.36 11.36 -4.05
N SER A 69 9.43 11.32 -3.25
CA SER A 69 10.00 10.07 -2.75
C SER A 69 9.25 9.59 -1.51
N TRP A 70 8.84 8.34 -1.52
CA TRP A 70 8.13 7.70 -0.41
C TRP A 70 8.74 6.35 -0.07
N THR A 71 8.75 6.03 1.22
CA THR A 71 9.06 4.70 1.73
C THR A 71 7.82 4.09 2.37
N LEU A 72 7.47 2.88 1.94
CA LEU A 72 6.46 2.04 2.56
C LEU A 72 7.15 1.07 3.50
N ARG A 73 6.75 1.05 4.77
CA ARG A 73 7.27 0.10 5.77
C ARG A 73 6.14 -0.77 6.28
N ALA A 74 6.21 -2.07 6.01
CA ALA A 74 5.25 -3.04 6.49
C ALA A 74 5.73 -3.72 7.78
N LEU A 75 4.85 -3.84 8.76
CA LEU A 75 5.03 -4.58 9.99
C LEU A 75 3.90 -5.60 10.14
N SER A 76 4.24 -6.87 10.32
CA SER A 76 3.29 -7.96 10.45
C SER A 76 3.79 -9.02 11.44
N SER A 77 2.92 -9.95 11.82
CA SER A 77 3.32 -11.15 12.56
C SER A 77 4.28 -12.06 11.78
N SER A 78 4.25 -11.96 10.45
CA SER A 78 5.10 -12.74 9.54
C SER A 78 6.48 -12.11 9.33
N GLY A 79 6.72 -10.91 9.83
CA GLY A 79 7.96 -10.18 9.64
C GLY A 79 7.76 -8.70 9.29
N ASN A 80 8.86 -8.03 8.96
CA ASN A 80 8.87 -6.65 8.52
C ASN A 80 9.59 -6.50 7.17
N GLY A 81 9.36 -5.36 6.52
CA GLY A 81 9.93 -5.07 5.22
C GLY A 81 9.66 -3.64 4.79
N SER A 82 10.37 -3.20 3.76
CA SER A 82 10.18 -1.88 3.18
C SER A 82 10.38 -1.88 1.69
N ALA A 83 9.66 -0.99 1.01
CA ALA A 83 9.83 -0.69 -0.40
C ALA A 83 9.77 0.82 -0.61
N SER A 84 10.39 1.33 -1.66
CA SER A 84 10.36 2.74 -2.02
C SER A 84 9.68 2.94 -3.35
N VAL A 85 9.01 4.07 -3.51
CA VAL A 85 8.36 4.48 -4.75
C VAL A 85 8.51 5.99 -4.91
N THR A 86 8.71 6.44 -6.14
CA THR A 86 8.88 7.86 -6.46
C THR A 86 7.89 8.29 -7.52
N PRO A 87 6.61 8.49 -7.18
CA PRO A 87 5.63 9.02 -8.12
C PRO A 87 6.04 10.39 -8.65
N GLU A 88 6.10 10.55 -9.97
CA GLU A 88 6.45 11.82 -10.63
C GLU A 88 5.24 12.73 -10.85
N GLY A 89 4.02 12.20 -10.66
CA GLY A 89 2.78 12.92 -10.93
C GLY A 89 1.54 12.13 -10.53
N ALA A 90 0.39 12.66 -10.92
CA ALA A 90 -0.90 12.00 -10.73
C ALA A 90 -0.93 10.63 -11.43
N GLY A 91 -1.80 9.75 -10.94
CA GLY A 91 -1.95 8.39 -11.41
C GLY A 91 -1.73 7.35 -10.32
N ILE A 92 -1.83 6.08 -10.74
CA ILE A 92 -1.67 4.94 -9.85
C ILE A 92 -0.25 4.40 -9.95
N HIS A 93 0.41 4.30 -8.81
CA HIS A 93 1.77 3.81 -8.66
C HIS A 93 1.73 2.56 -7.80
N SER A 94 2.08 1.41 -8.38
CA SER A 94 2.00 0.12 -7.71
C SER A 94 3.36 -0.34 -7.21
N VAL A 95 3.44 -0.73 -5.94
CA VAL A 95 4.66 -1.26 -5.32
C VAL A 95 4.30 -2.24 -4.20
N ASP A 96 4.76 -3.48 -4.31
CA ASP A 96 4.55 -4.48 -3.27
C ASP A 96 5.63 -4.40 -2.19
N VAL A 97 5.27 -4.75 -0.96
CA VAL A 97 6.19 -4.81 0.18
C VAL A 97 6.36 -6.27 0.60
N ALA A 98 7.53 -6.83 0.32
CA ALA A 98 7.90 -8.15 0.83
C ALA A 98 8.28 -8.05 2.31
N VAL A 99 7.73 -8.91 3.16
CA VAL A 99 8.08 -9.04 4.58
C VAL A 99 8.78 -10.34 4.86
N ALA A 100 9.80 -10.27 5.71
CA ALA A 100 10.54 -11.41 6.21
C ALA A 100 10.86 -11.23 7.70
N LYS A 101 11.12 -12.34 8.38
CA LYS A 101 11.36 -12.37 9.82
C LYS A 101 12.79 -11.99 10.19
#